data_AF-A0A2V7Y0C8-F1
#
_entry.id   AF-A0A2V7Y0C8-F1
#
_cell.length_a   1.000
_cell.length_b   1.000
_cell.length_c   1.000
_cell.angle_alpha   90.00
_cell.angle_beta   90.00
_cell.angle_gamma   90.00
#
_symmetry.space_group_name_H-M   'P 1'
#
loop_
_entity.id
_entity.type
_entity.pdbx_description
1 polymer ?
#
loop_
_entity_poly.entity_id
_entity_poly.type
_entity_poly.pdbx_seq_one_letter_code
_entity_poly.pdbx_strand_id
1 'polypeptide(L)'
;MAGPETSYCPPESALRQARARFALHKPPRLAERLVRRAALVFDSFRQPLAVGVRSAGGDARYLLYKAGRYTIRVRVEPVADQNRMCIIGQILDDQEPAAALQDIAVLAQRGSQTLDRTLTNHLGEFVLEPDAAENLQLCVGVAEIGTFTVQPKRTGKSGSGRRRQGARRVG
;
A
#
# COMPACT_ATOMS: atom_id res chain seq x y z
N MET A 1 -21.15 -51.61 -3.65
CA MET A 1 -21.80 -50.61 -4.52
C MET A 1 -21.11 -49.27 -4.26
N ALA A 2 -20.40 -48.73 -5.26
CA ALA A 2 -19.74 -47.43 -5.18
C ALA A 2 -20.53 -46.43 -6.04
N GLY A 3 -21.06 -45.37 -5.43
CA GLY A 3 -21.78 -44.30 -6.12
C GLY A 3 -20.80 -43.29 -6.75
N PRO A 4 -21.21 -42.57 -7.80
CA PRO A 4 -20.31 -41.68 -8.54
C PRO A 4 -20.11 -40.36 -7.79
N GLU A 5 -18.94 -40.16 -7.19
CA GLU A 5 -18.50 -38.82 -6.78
C GLU A 5 -17.99 -38.06 -8.00
N THR A 6 -18.92 -37.50 -8.78
CA THR A 6 -18.57 -36.66 -9.92
C THR A 6 -19.37 -35.37 -9.88
N SER A 7 -18.61 -34.27 -9.79
CA SER A 7 -19.02 -32.87 -9.98
C SER A 7 -19.28 -32.05 -8.70
N TYR A 8 -18.35 -32.09 -7.74
CA TYR A 8 -18.23 -30.96 -6.79
C TYR A 8 -17.60 -29.77 -7.51
N CYS A 9 -18.44 -28.82 -7.95
CA CYS A 9 -18.01 -27.52 -8.43
C CYS A 9 -18.08 -26.53 -7.26
N PRO A 10 -16.94 -26.20 -6.61
CA PRO A 10 -16.96 -25.27 -5.49
C PRO A 10 -17.54 -23.92 -5.94
N PRO A 11 -18.33 -23.25 -5.09
CA PRO A 11 -18.90 -21.95 -5.42
C PRO A 11 -17.78 -20.96 -5.74
N GLU A 12 -18.03 -20.08 -6.70
CA GLU A 12 -17.03 -19.14 -7.24
C GLU A 12 -16.40 -18.27 -6.14
N SER A 13 -17.18 -17.92 -5.10
CA SER A 13 -16.69 -17.22 -3.91
C SER A 13 -15.64 -18.01 -3.13
N ALA A 14 -15.79 -19.33 -3.02
CA ALA A 14 -14.82 -20.21 -2.36
C ALA A 14 -13.52 -20.32 -3.18
N LEU A 15 -13.64 -20.40 -4.51
CA LEU A 15 -12.47 -20.33 -5.40
C LEU A 15 -11.76 -18.98 -5.32
N ARG A 16 -12.51 -17.87 -5.27
CA ARG A 16 -11.96 -16.52 -5.06
C ARG A 16 -11.22 -16.41 -3.73
N GLN A 17 -11.83 -16.86 -2.63
CA GLN A 17 -11.20 -16.84 -1.31
C GLN A 17 -9.95 -17.72 -1.24
N ALA A 18 -9.99 -18.91 -1.86
CA ALA A 18 -8.84 -19.81 -1.92
C ALA A 18 -7.69 -19.21 -2.73
N ARG A 19 -7.97 -18.63 -3.90
CA ARG A 19 -6.97 -17.95 -4.75
C ARG A 19 -6.36 -16.74 -4.04
N ALA A 20 -7.20 -15.91 -3.41
CA ALA A 20 -6.74 -14.77 -2.62
C ALA A 20 -5.80 -15.23 -1.50
N ARG A 21 -6.21 -16.23 -0.73
CA ARG A 21 -5.39 -16.77 0.36
C ARG A 21 -4.07 -17.38 -0.15
N PHE A 22 -4.11 -18.09 -1.26
CA PHE A 22 -2.91 -18.68 -1.86
C PHE A 22 -1.93 -17.62 -2.40
N ALA A 23 -2.44 -16.58 -3.07
CA ALA A 23 -1.63 -15.46 -3.55
C ALA A 23 -0.93 -14.72 -2.39
N LEU A 24 -1.60 -14.61 -1.23
CA LEU A 24 -1.06 -13.97 -0.03
C LEU A 24 0.02 -14.80 0.70
N HIS A 25 0.14 -16.10 0.41
CA HIS A 25 1.00 -17.04 1.16
C HIS A 25 2.11 -17.70 0.34
N LYS A 26 2.26 -17.38 -0.95
CA LYS A 26 3.29 -18.01 -1.79
C LYS A 26 4.70 -17.52 -1.37
N PRO A 27 5.61 -18.41 -0.92
CA PRO A 27 6.99 -18.01 -0.67
C PRO A 27 7.65 -17.65 -2.00
N PRO A 28 8.38 -16.53 -2.11
CA PRO A 28 9.05 -16.16 -3.34
C PRO A 28 10.13 -17.20 -3.66
N ARG A 29 10.09 -17.78 -4.86
CA ARG A 29 11.17 -18.64 -5.33
C ARG A 29 12.40 -17.77 -5.53
N LEU A 30 13.55 -18.22 -5.02
CA LEU A 30 14.87 -17.58 -5.05
C LEU A 30 15.35 -17.04 -6.43
N ALA A 31 14.63 -17.32 -7.52
CA ALA A 31 14.93 -16.91 -8.89
C ALA A 31 14.24 -15.62 -9.36
N GLU A 32 13.29 -15.04 -8.63
CA GLU A 32 12.63 -13.74 -9.00
C GLU A 32 13.52 -12.50 -8.70
N ARG A 33 14.84 -12.68 -8.57
CA ARG A 33 15.82 -11.65 -8.17
C ARG A 33 16.15 -10.59 -9.23
N LEU A 34 15.25 -10.38 -10.19
CA LEU A 34 15.19 -9.21 -11.07
C LEU A 34 13.77 -8.63 -11.06
N VAL A 35 13.15 -8.49 -9.87
CA VAL A 35 11.90 -7.74 -9.72
C VAL A 35 12.15 -6.33 -10.26
N ARG A 36 11.64 -6.02 -11.45
CA ARG A 36 11.45 -4.63 -11.87
C ARG A 36 10.52 -4.03 -10.82
N ARG A 37 11.08 -3.19 -9.96
CA ARG A 37 10.30 -2.49 -8.94
C ARG A 37 9.61 -1.33 -9.63
N ALA A 38 8.34 -1.09 -9.28
CA ALA A 38 7.66 0.12 -9.69
C ALA A 38 8.51 1.35 -9.32
N ALA A 39 8.87 2.15 -10.32
CA ALA A 39 9.70 3.34 -10.16
C ALA A 39 8.83 4.53 -9.81
N LEU A 40 9.20 5.30 -8.78
CA LEU A 40 8.52 6.53 -8.42
C LEU A 40 8.79 7.60 -9.49
N VAL A 41 7.74 8.02 -10.20
CA VAL A 41 7.82 9.03 -11.27
C VAL A 41 7.28 10.40 -10.84
N PHE A 42 6.40 10.45 -9.84
CA PHE A 42 5.90 11.72 -9.28
C PHE A 42 5.68 11.62 -7.77
N ASP A 43 6.00 12.71 -7.06
CA ASP A 43 5.80 12.87 -5.63
C ASP A 43 5.39 14.31 -5.33
N SER A 44 4.16 14.52 -4.83
CA SER A 44 3.62 15.86 -4.59
C SER A 44 4.42 16.64 -3.56
N PHE A 45 5.10 15.98 -2.63
CA PHE A 45 5.90 16.65 -1.60
C PHE A 45 7.27 17.10 -2.10
N ARG A 46 7.68 16.68 -3.31
CA ARG A 46 8.91 17.17 -3.96
C ARG A 46 8.66 18.35 -4.89
N GLN A 47 7.40 18.79 -5.02
CA GLN A 47 7.04 19.90 -5.89
C GLN A 47 7.31 21.24 -5.19
N PRO A 48 7.95 22.22 -5.87
CA PRO A 48 8.09 23.57 -5.35
C PRO A 48 6.71 24.19 -5.11
N LEU A 49 6.48 24.74 -3.91
CA LEU A 49 5.30 25.56 -3.69
C LEU A 49 5.48 26.88 -4.45
N ALA A 50 4.52 27.22 -5.31
CA ALA A 50 4.55 28.52 -6.00
C ALA A 50 4.47 29.67 -4.97
N VAL A 51 5.27 30.71 -5.19
CA VAL A 51 5.30 31.90 -4.32
C VAL A 51 3.88 32.47 -4.23
N GLY A 52 3.39 32.66 -3.00
CA GLY A 52 2.04 33.18 -2.74
C GLY A 52 0.95 32.12 -2.52
N VAL A 53 1.24 30.83 -2.76
CA VAL A 53 0.33 29.75 -2.36
C VAL A 53 0.41 29.56 -0.85
N ARG A 54 -0.61 30.04 -0.12
CA ARG A 54 -0.87 29.53 1.23
C ARG A 54 -1.21 28.06 1.02
N SER A 55 -0.33 27.15 1.42
CA SER A 55 -0.69 25.73 1.44
C SER A 55 -1.94 25.60 2.29
N ALA A 56 -3.10 25.40 1.66
CA ALA A 56 -4.19 24.70 2.30
C ALA A 56 -3.66 23.28 2.47
N GLY A 57 -2.91 23.07 3.56
CA GLY A 57 -2.10 21.91 3.81
C GLY A 57 -2.97 20.68 3.91
N GLY A 58 -3.26 20.05 2.77
CA GLY A 58 -3.63 18.65 2.77
C GLY A 58 -2.42 17.88 3.28
N ASP A 59 -2.59 17.14 4.37
CA ASP A 59 -1.61 16.13 4.78
C ASP A 59 -1.55 14.94 3.80
N ALA A 60 -2.38 14.97 2.75
CA ALA A 60 -2.38 14.03 1.64
C ALA A 60 -1.11 14.13 0.79
N ARG A 61 -0.40 13.00 0.65
CA ARG A 61 0.71 12.83 -0.27
C ARG A 61 0.23 12.07 -1.51
N TYR A 62 0.46 12.63 -2.69
CA TYR A 62 0.17 11.98 -3.96
C TYR A 62 1.45 11.43 -4.58
N LEU A 63 1.40 10.18 -5.01
CA LEU A 63 2.51 9.43 -5.58
C LEU A 63 2.06 8.78 -6.88
N LEU A 64 2.97 8.73 -7.86
CA LEU A 64 2.78 8.01 -9.10
C LEU A 64 3.96 7.06 -9.30
N TYR A 65 3.68 5.79 -9.55
CA TYR A 65 4.68 4.79 -9.86
C TYR A 65 4.46 4.23 -11.26
N LYS A 66 5.57 3.86 -11.91
CA LYS A 66 5.57 3.24 -13.23
C LYS A 66 6.26 1.88 -13.19
N ALA A 67 5.62 0.86 -13.74
CA ALA A 67 6.14 -0.50 -13.83
C ALA A 67 5.81 -1.09 -15.20
N GLY A 68 6.72 -0.89 -16.16
CA GLY A 68 6.51 -1.22 -17.57
C GLY A 68 5.18 -0.69 -18.10
N ARG A 69 4.21 -1.55 -18.45
CA ARG A 69 2.89 -1.07 -18.94
C ARG A 69 1.99 -0.50 -17.85
N TYR A 70 2.26 -0.78 -16.58
CA TYR A 70 1.40 -0.37 -15.48
C TYR A 70 1.73 1.02 -14.94
N THR A 71 0.68 1.74 -14.56
CA THR A 71 0.75 3.00 -13.83
C THR A 71 0.00 2.83 -12.50
N ILE A 72 0.64 3.19 -11.39
CA ILE A 72 0.04 3.06 -10.05
C ILE A 72 -0.06 4.44 -9.44
N ARG A 73 -1.30 4.90 -9.24
CA ARG A 73 -1.61 6.16 -8.55
C ARG A 73 -1.86 5.84 -7.09
N VAL A 74 -1.23 6.59 -6.18
CA VAL A 74 -1.40 6.39 -4.74
C VAL A 74 -1.59 7.74 -4.05
N ARG A 75 -2.59 7.82 -3.18
CA ARG A 75 -2.82 8.91 -2.25
C ARG A 75 -2.69 8.37 -0.83
N VAL A 76 -1.84 9.00 -0.03
CA VAL A 76 -1.58 8.61 1.36
C VAL A 76 -2.00 9.75 2.28
N GLU A 77 -2.86 9.47 3.24
CA GLU A 77 -3.36 10.45 4.21
C GLU A 77 -3.18 9.93 5.63
N PRO A 78 -2.67 10.73 6.57
CA PRO A 78 -2.74 10.37 7.98
C PRO A 78 -4.20 10.44 8.44
N VAL A 79 -4.61 9.47 9.24
CA VAL A 79 -5.90 9.53 9.93
C VAL A 79 -5.67 10.31 11.23
N ALA A 80 -6.37 11.43 11.43
CA ALA A 80 -6.20 12.27 12.60
C ALA A 80 -6.43 11.47 13.90
N ASP A 81 -5.59 11.74 14.91
CA ASP A 81 -5.68 11.18 16.26
C ASP A 81 -5.61 9.64 16.37
N GLN A 82 -5.31 8.96 15.28
CA GLN A 82 -5.10 7.53 15.21
C GLN A 82 -3.72 7.31 14.60
N ASN A 83 -2.89 6.42 15.16
CA ASN A 83 -1.60 6.07 14.56
C ASN A 83 -1.80 5.19 13.31
N ARG A 84 -2.66 5.63 12.38
CA ARG A 84 -3.14 4.94 11.19
C ARG A 84 -3.00 5.84 9.97
N MET A 85 -2.92 5.21 8.81
CA MET A 85 -2.87 5.89 7.51
C MET A 85 -3.98 5.35 6.63
N CYS A 86 -4.58 6.20 5.81
CA CYS A 86 -5.44 5.80 4.71
C CYS A 86 -4.64 5.84 3.41
N ILE A 87 -4.57 4.72 2.71
CA ILE A 87 -3.88 4.56 1.43
C ILE A 87 -4.94 4.21 0.41
N ILE A 88 -5.19 5.15 -0.50
CA ILE A 88 -6.11 4.97 -1.62
C ILE A 88 -5.26 4.87 -2.88
N GLY A 89 -5.48 3.86 -3.70
CA GLY A 89 -4.73 3.73 -4.93
C GLY A 89 -5.51 3.11 -6.07
N GLN A 90 -4.93 3.21 -7.26
CA GLN A 90 -5.46 2.65 -8.49
C GLN A 90 -4.31 2.11 -9.34
N ILE A 91 -4.48 0.91 -9.88
CA ILE A 91 -3.61 0.31 -10.87
C ILE A 91 -4.25 0.48 -12.24
N LEU A 92 -3.49 0.95 -13.21
CA LEU A 92 -3.89 1.16 -14.60
C LEU A 92 -2.97 0.37 -15.52
N ASP A 93 -3.53 -0.22 -16.57
CA ASP A 93 -2.77 -0.79 -17.68
C ASP A 93 -2.77 0.22 -18.84
N ASP A 94 -1.63 0.85 -19.10
CA ASP A 94 -1.54 1.90 -20.12
C ASP A 94 -1.65 1.34 -21.56
N GLN A 95 -1.46 0.03 -21.75
CA GLN A 95 -1.58 -0.62 -23.06
C GLN A 95 -2.99 -1.16 -23.28
N GLU A 96 -3.69 -1.54 -22.22
CA GLU A 96 -5.06 -2.03 -22.29
C GLU A 96 -5.95 -1.35 -21.23
N PRO A 97 -6.34 -0.07 -21.41
CA PRO A 97 -7.08 0.69 -20.39
C PRO A 97 -8.46 0.12 -20.05
N ALA A 98 -9.01 -0.72 -20.93
CA ALA A 98 -10.29 -1.40 -20.74
C ALA A 98 -10.15 -2.75 -20.01
N ALA A 99 -8.93 -3.25 -19.81
CA ALA A 99 -8.71 -4.49 -19.08
C ALA A 99 -9.15 -4.34 -17.62
N ALA A 100 -9.98 -5.26 -17.15
CA ALA A 100 -10.36 -5.32 -15.75
C ALA A 100 -9.14 -5.75 -14.92
N LEU A 101 -8.64 -4.85 -14.07
CA LEU A 101 -7.59 -5.12 -13.10
C LEU A 101 -8.21 -5.51 -11.74
N GLN A 102 -9.17 -6.43 -11.77
CA GLN A 102 -9.92 -6.89 -10.60
C GLN A 102 -9.19 -7.99 -9.83
N ASP A 103 -9.46 -8.08 -8.52
CA ASP A 103 -9.01 -9.15 -7.64
C ASP A 103 -7.47 -9.28 -7.55
N ILE A 104 -6.75 -8.19 -7.83
CA ILE A 104 -5.30 -8.11 -7.64
C ILE A 104 -5.04 -7.87 -6.14
N ALA A 105 -4.26 -8.74 -5.53
CA ALA A 105 -3.87 -8.59 -4.13
C ALA A 105 -2.95 -7.36 -3.96
N VAL A 106 -3.28 -6.52 -2.98
CA VAL A 106 -2.41 -5.42 -2.54
C VAL A 106 -2.21 -5.57 -1.03
N LEU A 107 -0.95 -5.63 -0.60
CA LEU A 107 -0.58 -5.76 0.81
C LEU A 107 0.23 -4.55 1.27
N ALA A 108 -0.12 -4.00 2.41
CA ALA A 108 0.72 -3.07 3.15
C ALA A 108 1.62 -3.87 4.11
N GLN A 109 2.93 -3.76 3.98
CA GLN A 109 3.90 -4.54 4.75
C GLN A 109 5.01 -3.68 5.36
N ARG A 110 5.50 -4.13 6.52
CA ARG A 110 6.76 -3.65 7.13
C ARG A 110 7.69 -4.85 7.32
N GLY A 111 8.72 -4.95 6.48
CA GLY A 111 9.56 -6.14 6.44
C GLY A 111 8.72 -7.37 6.05
N SER A 112 8.72 -8.41 6.88
CA SER A 112 7.90 -9.62 6.68
C SER A 112 6.48 -9.52 7.25
N GLN A 113 6.17 -8.46 8.02
CA GLN A 113 4.87 -8.30 8.67
C GLN A 113 3.87 -7.64 7.71
N THR A 114 2.77 -8.31 7.41
CA THR A 114 1.61 -7.70 6.76
C THR A 114 0.82 -6.90 7.79
N LEU A 115 0.68 -5.60 7.56
CA LEU A 115 -0.08 -4.67 8.40
C LEU A 115 -1.53 -4.55 7.93
N ASP A 116 -1.76 -4.60 6.62
CA ASP A 116 -3.09 -4.62 6.03
C ASP A 116 -3.06 -5.27 4.63
N ARG A 117 -4.22 -5.67 4.11
CA ARG A 117 -4.36 -6.28 2.78
C ARG A 117 -5.75 -6.04 2.20
N THR A 118 -5.80 -5.96 0.87
CA THR A 118 -7.06 -5.80 0.13
C THR A 118 -6.94 -6.42 -1.26
N LEU A 119 -8.06 -6.44 -1.99
CA LEU A 119 -8.14 -6.78 -3.41
C LEU A 119 -8.59 -5.56 -4.20
N THR A 120 -8.11 -5.40 -5.42
CA THR A 120 -8.62 -4.36 -6.31
C THR A 120 -10.05 -4.63 -6.77
N ASN A 121 -10.83 -3.57 -6.94
CA ASN A 121 -12.14 -3.65 -7.60
C ASN A 121 -11.99 -3.76 -9.13
N HIS A 122 -13.10 -3.78 -9.86
CA HIS A 122 -13.12 -3.86 -11.33
C HIS A 122 -12.44 -2.68 -12.04
N LEU A 123 -12.27 -1.54 -11.37
CA LEU A 123 -11.58 -0.35 -11.87
C LEU A 123 -10.08 -0.32 -11.48
N GLY A 124 -9.57 -1.38 -10.87
CA GLY A 124 -8.19 -1.46 -10.38
C GLY A 124 -7.95 -0.64 -9.11
N GLU A 125 -8.99 -0.14 -8.44
CA GLU A 125 -8.88 0.68 -7.24
C GLU A 125 -8.79 -0.18 -5.98
N PHE A 126 -8.08 0.33 -4.98
CA PHE A 126 -7.92 -0.31 -3.69
C PHE A 126 -7.83 0.72 -2.56
N VAL A 127 -8.22 0.30 -1.36
CA VAL A 127 -8.09 1.07 -0.12
C VAL A 127 -7.46 0.18 0.95
N LEU A 128 -6.48 0.72 1.66
CA LEU A 128 -5.80 0.11 2.81
C LEU A 128 -5.76 1.11 3.95
N GLU A 129 -5.88 0.63 5.17
CA GLU A 129 -5.81 1.44 6.38
C GLU A 129 -4.84 0.88 7.45
N PRO A 130 -3.54 0.70 7.12
CA PRO A 130 -2.57 0.14 8.05
C PRO A 130 -2.22 1.11 9.17
N ASP A 131 -1.69 0.56 10.26
CA ASP A 131 -0.99 1.36 11.26
C ASP A 131 0.17 2.14 10.62
N ALA A 132 0.37 3.38 11.06
CA ALA A 132 1.47 4.22 10.62
C ALA A 132 2.81 3.55 10.96
N ALA A 133 3.65 3.38 9.94
CA ALA A 133 4.92 2.68 10.05
C ALA A 133 5.98 3.34 9.18
N GLU A 134 7.22 3.37 9.67
CA GLU A 134 8.37 3.67 8.83
C GLU A 134 8.62 2.53 7.85
N ASN A 135 9.13 2.87 6.65
CA ASN A 135 9.48 1.90 5.61
C ASN A 135 8.30 1.00 5.19
N LEU A 136 7.08 1.56 5.21
CA LEU A 136 5.91 0.86 4.70
C LEU A 136 6.07 0.58 3.20
N GLN A 137 5.80 -0.66 2.81
CA GLN A 137 5.85 -1.14 1.44
C GLN A 137 4.46 -1.57 0.98
N LEU A 138 4.12 -1.28 -0.27
CA LEU A 138 3.02 -1.92 -0.97
C LEU A 138 3.58 -3.04 -1.83
N CYS A 139 3.03 -4.24 -1.64
CA CYS A 139 3.28 -5.41 -2.48
C CYS A 139 2.04 -5.66 -3.32
N VAL A 140 2.21 -5.72 -4.63
CA VAL A 140 1.11 -5.90 -5.58
C VAL A 140 1.24 -7.27 -6.24
N GLY A 141 0.14 -8.01 -6.35
CA GLY A 141 0.04 -9.35 -6.93
C GLY A 141 0.29 -9.43 -8.44
N VAL A 142 0.94 -8.42 -9.02
CA VAL A 142 1.40 -8.36 -10.41
C VAL A 142 2.92 -8.37 -10.39
N ALA A 143 3.53 -9.42 -10.94
CA ALA A 143 4.98 -9.64 -10.88
C ALA A 143 5.79 -8.46 -11.48
N GLU A 144 5.25 -7.79 -12.49
CA GLU A 144 5.88 -6.62 -13.13
C GLU A 144 5.90 -5.38 -12.24
N ILE A 145 4.93 -5.25 -11.32
CA ILE A 145 4.83 -4.14 -10.35
C ILE A 145 5.70 -4.45 -9.12
N GLY A 146 5.56 -5.65 -8.58
CA GLY A 146 6.29 -6.13 -7.41
C GLY A 146 6.01 -5.29 -6.15
N THR A 147 7.10 -4.87 -5.49
CA THR A 147 7.06 -4.16 -4.21
C THR A 147 7.67 -2.78 -4.33
N PHE A 148 7.01 -1.77 -3.78
CA PHE A 148 7.52 -0.40 -3.72
C PHE A 148 7.19 0.28 -2.38
N THR A 149 8.02 1.25 -1.97
CA THR A 149 7.88 1.92 -0.68
C THR A 149 6.95 3.11 -0.77
N VAL A 150 6.01 3.21 0.17
CA VAL A 150 5.14 4.37 0.40
C VAL A 150 5.49 4.97 1.75
N GLN A 151 6.25 6.08 1.74
CA GLN A 151 6.63 6.72 3.01
C GLN A 151 5.53 7.69 3.46
N PRO A 152 5.14 7.71 4.73
CA PRO A 152 4.36 8.82 5.27
C PRO A 152 5.14 10.14 5.24
N LYS A 153 4.43 11.26 5.36
CA LYS A 153 5.05 12.56 5.67
C LYS A 153 5.84 12.40 6.98
N ARG A 154 7.15 12.61 6.95
CA ARG A 154 7.93 12.70 8.19
C ARG A 154 7.49 13.97 8.91
N THR A 155 6.64 13.85 9.93
CA THR A 155 6.43 14.94 10.87
C THR A 155 7.70 15.02 11.73
N GLY A 156 8.47 16.09 11.56
CA GLY A 156 9.64 16.34 12.40
C GLY A 156 9.20 16.56 13.84
N LYS A 157 9.19 15.51 14.67
CA LYS A 157 9.29 15.65 16.13
C LYS A 157 10.67 15.18 16.56
N SER A 158 11.65 16.06 16.39
CA SER A 158 12.83 16.02 17.25
C SER A 158 12.39 16.48 18.62
N GLY A 159 12.32 15.55 19.58
CA GLY A 159 12.17 15.90 20.98
C GLY A 159 13.33 16.79 21.44
N SER A 160 13.02 17.90 22.09
CA SER A 160 13.88 18.48 23.13
C SER A 160 13.01 19.33 24.04
N GLY A 161 12.49 18.68 25.07
CA GLY A 161 11.80 19.31 26.18
C GLY A 161 12.03 18.46 27.41
N ARG A 162 13.31 18.23 27.74
CA ARG A 162 13.74 17.58 28.98
C ARG A 162 13.27 18.49 30.13
N ARG A 163 12.04 18.28 30.61
CA ARG A 163 11.55 18.82 31.88
C ARG A 163 12.48 18.34 32.97
N ARG A 164 13.44 19.19 33.37
CA ARG A 164 14.10 19.07 34.67
C ARG A 164 13.03 19.34 35.72
N GLN A 165 12.45 18.26 36.25
CA GLN A 165 11.73 18.31 37.52
C GLN A 165 12.76 18.55 38.62
N GLY A 166 12.95 19.82 38.97
CA GLY A 166 13.51 20.19 40.26
C GLY A 166 12.35 20.35 41.23
N ALA A 167 11.99 19.27 41.92
CA ALA A 167 11.10 19.33 43.08
C ALA A 167 11.92 19.00 44.33
N ARG A 168 12.19 20.01 45.16
CA ARG A 168 11.70 20.07 46.55
C ARG A 168 12.25 21.29 47.30
N ARG A 169 11.31 22.03 47.90
CA ARG A 169 11.49 22.92 49.05
C ARG A 169 12.05 22.14 50.26
N VAL A 170 12.67 22.86 51.20
CA VAL A 170 12.23 23.12 52.59
C VAL A 170 13.47 23.30 53.47
N GLY A 171 13.52 24.41 54.22
CA GLY A 171 14.54 24.72 55.22
C GLY A 171 14.88 26.20 55.20
#